data_AF-A0AA36AHP6-F1
#
_entry.id   AF-A0AA36AHP6-F1
#
_cell.length_a   1.000
_cell.length_b   1.000
_cell.length_c   1.000
_cell.angle_alpha   90.00
_cell.angle_beta   90.00
_cell.angle_gamma   90.00
#
_symmetry.space_group_name_H-M   'P 1'
#
loop_
_entity.id
_entity.type
_entity.pdbx_description
1 polymer ?
#
loop_
_entity_poly.entity_id
_entity_poly.type
_entity_poly.pdbx_seq_one_letter_code
_entity_poly.pdbx_strand_id
1 'polypeptide(L)'
;MRLNNSMQKFRAAIEETPRADVVYILEDFNAKTGERAEADIVGKVGLGERNEAGDRLVQFCQEQNMRLTNTWLPYPHPFLC
;
A
#
# COMPACT_ATOMS: atom_id res chain seq x y z
N MET A 1 -2.66 -7.39 14.79
CA MET A 1 -3.64 -6.55 15.50
C MET A 1 -3.53 -5.05 15.16
N ARG A 2 -2.32 -4.48 14.97
CA ARG A 2 -2.16 -3.04 14.65
C ARG A 2 -2.67 -2.60 13.27
N LEU A 3 -2.34 -3.36 12.21
CA LEU A 3 -2.73 -3.06 10.82
C LEU A 3 -4.23 -2.82 10.62
N ASN A 4 -5.07 -3.71 11.15
CA ASN A 4 -6.52 -3.61 10.94
C ASN A 4 -7.11 -2.34 11.59
N ASN A 5 -6.58 -1.94 12.76
CA ASN A 5 -7.00 -0.71 13.43
C ASN A 5 -6.54 0.54 12.65
N SER A 6 -5.32 0.52 12.09
CA SER A 6 -4.84 1.62 11.24
C SER A 6 -5.69 1.74 9.96
N MET A 7 -5.98 0.62 9.28
CA MET A 7 -6.79 0.61 8.05
C MET A 7 -8.20 1.17 8.25
N GLN A 8 -8.84 0.89 9.38
CA GLN A 8 -10.15 1.47 9.69
C GLN A 8 -10.09 3.00 9.84
N LYS A 9 -9.03 3.51 10.49
CA LYS A 9 -8.84 4.96 10.63
C LYS A 9 -8.59 5.63 9.28
N PHE A 10 -7.77 5.02 8.43
CA PHE A 10 -7.53 5.56 7.09
C PHE A 10 -8.78 5.56 6.24
N ARG A 11 -9.61 4.52 6.32
CA ARG A 11 -10.89 4.49 5.60
C ARG A 11 -11.78 5.66 5.99
N ALA A 12 -11.95 5.91 7.30
CA ALA A 12 -12.71 7.06 7.77
C ALA A 12 -12.12 8.39 7.27
N ALA A 13 -10.79 8.57 7.34
CA ALA A 13 -10.14 9.78 6.87
C ALA A 13 -10.28 9.99 5.34
N ILE A 14 -10.21 8.92 4.55
CA ILE A 14 -10.43 8.97 3.09
C ILE A 14 -11.88 9.39 2.79
N GLU A 15 -12.84 8.82 3.51
CA GLU A 15 -14.27 9.13 3.33
C GLU A 15 -14.62 10.58 3.71
N GLU A 16 -13.93 11.15 4.70
CA GLU A 16 -14.08 12.55 5.12
C GLU A 16 -13.35 13.53 4.19
N THR A 17 -12.39 13.07 3.38
CA THR A 17 -11.63 13.92 2.49
C THR A 17 -12.41 14.21 1.21
N PRO A 18 -12.48 15.48 0.73
CA PRO A 18 -13.09 15.80 -0.55
C PRO A 18 -12.49 14.98 -1.71
N ARG A 19 -13.35 14.45 -2.58
CA ARG A 19 -12.91 13.63 -3.73
C ARG A 19 -11.98 14.34 -4.72
N ALA A 20 -11.94 15.67 -4.69
CA ALA A 20 -11.05 16.47 -5.54
C ALA A 20 -9.60 16.51 -5.01
N ASP A 21 -9.40 16.19 -3.74
CA ASP A 21 -8.10 16.22 -3.10
C ASP A 21 -7.33 14.93 -3.35
N VAL A 22 -6.01 15.03 -3.35
CA VAL A 22 -5.12 13.87 -3.47
C VAL A 22 -4.71 13.42 -2.07
N VAL A 23 -4.98 12.15 -1.74
CA VAL A 23 -4.64 11.57 -0.44
C VAL A 23 -3.34 10.77 -0.53
N TYR A 24 -2.38 11.10 0.33
CA TYR A 24 -1.18 10.30 0.58
C TYR A 24 -1.22 9.73 1.98
N ILE A 25 -1.08 8.41 2.10
CA ILE A 25 -0.91 7.72 3.38
C ILE A 25 0.54 7.31 3.51
N LEU A 26 1.20 7.83 4.54
CA LEU A 26 2.59 7.54 4.86
C LEU A 26 2.63 6.80 6.19
N GLU A 27 2.77 5.47 6.13
CA GLU A 27 2.90 4.60 7.31
C GLU A 27 3.89 3.47 6.99
N ASP A 28 4.53 2.93 8.02
CA ASP A 28 5.18 1.64 7.95
C ASP A 28 4.15 0.51 8.13
N PHE A 29 3.69 -0.04 7.01
CA PHE A 29 2.77 -1.17 6.99
C PHE A 29 3.44 -2.51 7.32
N ASN A 30 4.79 -2.58 7.30
CA ASN A 30 5.58 -3.80 7.44
C ASN A 30 5.00 -4.98 6.64
N ALA A 31 4.61 -4.70 5.39
CA ALA A 31 3.91 -5.61 4.50
C ALA A 31 4.78 -5.95 3.29
N LYS A 32 4.84 -7.24 2.92
CA LYS A 32 5.54 -7.68 1.71
C LYS A 32 4.50 -7.91 0.62
N THR A 33 4.57 -7.12 -0.45
CA THR A 33 3.64 -7.21 -1.60
C THR A 33 4.11 -8.19 -2.67
N GLY A 34 5.39 -8.59 -2.61
CA GLY A 34 6.05 -9.45 -3.58
C GLY A 34 6.39 -8.75 -4.90
N GLU A 35 7.14 -9.45 -5.75
CA GLU A 35 7.70 -8.90 -7.01
C GLU A 35 6.71 -8.78 -8.17
N ARG A 36 5.49 -9.29 -7.99
CA ARG A 36 4.48 -9.30 -9.06
C ARG A 36 3.71 -8.00 -9.08
N ALA A 37 3.77 -7.30 -10.22
CA ALA A 37 2.88 -6.19 -10.49
C ALA A 37 1.42 -6.65 -10.58
N GLU A 38 0.52 -5.83 -10.06
CA GLU A 38 -0.91 -6.13 -9.98
C GLU A 38 -1.70 -4.88 -10.32
N ALA A 39 -2.30 -4.92 -11.52
CA ALA A 39 -3.09 -3.85 -12.10
C ALA A 39 -2.40 -2.47 -11.96
N ASP A 40 -3.11 -1.50 -11.41
CA ASP A 40 -2.66 -0.15 -11.07
C ASP A 40 -2.36 0.01 -9.57
N ILE A 41 -2.39 -1.07 -8.80
CA ILE A 41 -2.20 -1.05 -7.34
C ILE A 41 -0.72 -1.28 -6.99
N VAL A 42 -0.15 -2.40 -7.48
CA VAL A 42 1.21 -2.84 -7.16
C VAL A 42 2.10 -2.73 -8.40
N GLY A 43 3.22 -2.04 -8.25
CA GLY A 43 4.23 -1.89 -9.29
C GLY A 43 5.19 -3.08 -9.36
N LYS A 44 6.13 -3.00 -10.29
CA LYS A 44 7.06 -4.10 -10.61
C LYS A 44 8.22 -4.26 -9.62
N VAL A 45 8.36 -3.36 -8.65
CA VAL A 45 9.49 -3.30 -7.72
C VAL A 45 8.99 -3.71 -6.34
N GLY A 46 8.91 -5.00 -6.08
CA GLY A 46 8.60 -5.54 -4.75
C GLY A 46 9.73 -6.39 -4.22
N LEU A 47 9.67 -6.77 -2.94
CA LEU A 47 10.70 -7.58 -2.29
C LEU A 47 10.11 -8.91 -1.79
N GLY A 48 10.75 -10.01 -2.16
CA GLY A 48 10.47 -11.35 -1.64
C GLY A 48 9.07 -11.88 -2.00
N GLU A 49 8.57 -12.81 -1.19
CA GLU A 49 7.23 -13.38 -1.35
C GLU A 49 6.18 -12.55 -0.60
N ARG A 50 4.98 -12.44 -1.19
CA ARG A 50 3.85 -11.74 -0.59
C ARG A 50 3.45 -12.42 0.72
N ASN A 51 3.29 -11.65 1.78
CA ASN A 51 2.81 -12.14 3.07
C ASN A 51 1.35 -11.72 3.31
N GLU A 52 0.71 -12.28 4.34
CA GLU A 52 -0.69 -11.96 4.67
C GLU A 52 -0.94 -10.45 4.92
N ALA A 53 0.08 -9.75 5.44
CA ALA A 53 0.00 -8.31 5.61
C ALA A 53 -0.03 -7.58 4.27
N GLY A 54 0.76 -8.05 3.30
CA GLY A 54 0.73 -7.63 1.90
C GLY A 54 -0.62 -7.90 1.25
N ASP A 55 -1.19 -9.09 1.42
CA ASP A 55 -2.52 -9.40 0.87
C ASP A 55 -3.59 -8.42 1.39
N ARG A 56 -3.62 -8.18 2.71
CA ARG A 56 -4.55 -7.23 3.31
C ARG A 56 -4.33 -5.80 2.82
N LEU A 57 -3.07 -5.39 2.65
CA LEU A 57 -2.74 -4.06 2.16
C LEU A 57 -3.17 -3.87 0.70
N VAL A 58 -2.93 -4.85 -0.15
CA VAL A 58 -3.38 -4.84 -1.55
C VAL A 58 -4.90 -4.80 -1.62
N GLN A 59 -5.60 -5.63 -0.84
CA GLN A 59 -7.06 -5.60 -0.77
C GLN A 59 -7.59 -4.23 -0.34
N PHE A 60 -7.01 -3.64 0.71
CA PHE A 60 -7.38 -2.29 1.16
C PHE A 60 -7.21 -1.26 0.04
N CYS A 61 -6.07 -1.27 -0.66
CA CYS A 61 -5.83 -0.36 -1.77
C CYS A 61 -6.82 -0.56 -2.92
N GLN A 62 -7.19 -1.80 -3.22
CA GLN A 62 -8.21 -2.10 -4.23
C GLN A 62 -9.58 -1.52 -3.84
N GLU A 63 -9.99 -1.71 -2.59
CA GLU A 63 -11.27 -1.21 -2.07
C GLU A 63 -11.34 0.32 -1.98
N GLN A 64 -10.20 0.99 -1.84
CA GLN A 64 -10.11 2.45 -1.68
C GLN A 64 -9.62 3.17 -2.95
N ASN A 65 -9.45 2.45 -4.06
CA ASN A 65 -8.87 2.97 -5.31
C ASN A 65 -7.52 3.68 -5.10
N MET A 66 -6.64 3.05 -4.32
CA MET A 66 -5.31 3.56 -3.98
C MET A 66 -4.20 2.72 -4.61
N ARG A 67 -3.00 3.30 -4.68
CA ARG A 67 -1.82 2.70 -5.29
C ARG A 67 -0.64 2.67 -4.32
N LEU A 68 0.10 1.56 -4.31
CA LEU A 68 1.28 1.35 -3.47
C LEU A 68 2.53 1.95 -4.12
N THR A 69 2.71 3.26 -3.99
CA THR A 69 3.76 4.05 -4.67
C THR A 69 5.18 3.48 -4.54
N ASN A 70 5.57 2.96 -3.36
CA ASN A 70 6.90 2.38 -3.14
C ASN A 70 7.24 1.22 -4.08
N THR A 71 6.21 0.54 -4.63
CA THR A 71 6.41 -0.59 -5.53
C THR A 71 6.59 -0.19 -7.00
N TRP A 72 6.41 1.09 -7.32
CA TRP A 72 6.48 1.61 -8.69
C TRP A 72 7.78 2.31 -9.03
N LEU A 73 8.55 2.67 -8.01
CA LEU A 73 9.82 3.36 -8.17
C LEU A 73 10.97 2.37 -7.92
N PRO A 74 11.93 2.25 -8.85
CA PRO A 74 13.15 1.50 -8.57
C PRO A 74 13.89 2.20 -7.43
N TYR A 75 14.27 1.46 -6.40
CA TYR A 75 15.11 2.00 -5.35
C TYR A 75 16.50 2.33 -5.91
N PRO A 76 17.04 3.54 -5.66
CA PRO A 76 18.42 3.85 -6.04
C PRO A 76 19.44 3.07 -5.20
N HIS A 77 19.02 2.43 -4.11
CA HIS A 77 19.90 1.66 -3.22
C HIS A 77 19.31 0.30 -2.80
N PRO A 78 20.06 -0.80 -2.96
CA PRO A 78 19.57 -2.18 -2.75
C PRO A 78 19.40 -2.62 -1.28
N PHE A 79 19.48 -1.71 -0.31
CA PHE A 79 19.54 -2.05 1.13
C PHE A 79 18.55 -1.28 2.02
N LEU A 80 17.53 -0.63 1.45
CA LEU A 80 16.49 0.05 2.24
C LEU A 80 15.15 -0.67 2.08
N CYS A 81 14.85 -1.51 3.07
CA CYS A 81 13.52 -1.84 3.55
C CYS A 81 13.57 -1.80 5.08
#